data_AF-A0A1F4G3D5-F1
#
_entry.id   AF-A0A1F4G3D5-F1
#
_cell.length_a   1.000
_cell.length_b   1.000
_cell.length_c   1.000
_cell.angle_alpha   90.00
_cell.angle_beta   90.00
_cell.angle_gamma   90.00
#
_symmetry.space_group_name_H-M   'P 1'
#
loop_
_entity.id
_entity.type
_entity.pdbx_description
1 polymer ?
#
loop_
_entity_poly.entity_id
_entity_poly.type
_entity_poly.pdbx_seq_one_letter_code
_entity_poly.pdbx_strand_id
1 'polypeptide(L)' 'MSAVPVSRDTVVSLRIEIYDAQGYTVTGMADGSVVLDANHPLAGMALRFVCSVTSVRPATEEELARGVSLP' A
#
# COMPACT_ATOMS: atom_id res chain seq x y z
N MET A 1 -5.34 2.84 -30.34
CA MET A 1 -4.50 2.08 -29.39
C MET A 1 -3.09 2.08 -29.94
N SER A 2 -2.17 2.84 -29.34
CA SER A 2 -0.77 2.95 -29.79
C SER A 2 0.08 2.02 -28.93
N ALA A 3 0.82 1.12 -29.56
CA ALA A 3 1.77 0.26 -28.89
C ALA A 3 2.99 1.08 -28.47
N VAL A 4 3.36 1.02 -27.17
CA VAL A 4 4.59 1.62 -26.66
C VAL A 4 5.73 0.62 -26.90
N PRO A 5 6.78 0.96 -27.66
CA PRO A 5 7.90 0.07 -27.87
C PRO A 5 8.71 -0.06 -26.57
N VAL A 6 8.82 -1.27 -26.04
CA VAL A 6 9.59 -1.59 -24.84
C VAL A 6 11.04 -1.86 -25.27
N SER A 7 11.94 -0.93 -24.97
CA SER A 7 13.38 -1.15 -25.11
C SER A 7 13.91 -1.94 -23.90
N ARG A 8 15.18 -2.38 -23.94
CA ARG A 8 15.83 -3.08 -22.82
C ARG A 8 15.83 -2.29 -21.49
N ASP A 9 15.51 -1.00 -21.53
CA ASP A 9 15.58 -0.08 -20.38
C ASP A 9 14.23 0.60 -20.05
N THR A 10 13.10 0.13 -20.60
CA THR A 10 11.81 0.81 -20.42
C THR A 10 11.07 0.34 -19.16
N VAL A 11 11.12 1.15 -18.08
CA VAL A 11 10.23 1.02 -16.91
C VAL A 11 8.99 1.88 -17.13
N VAL A 12 7.84 1.25 -17.41
CA VAL A 12 6.53 1.88 -17.23
C VAL A 12 5.76 1.06 -16.21
N SER A 13 5.66 1.61 -15.00
CA SER A 13 4.68 1.28 -13.96
C SER A 13 4.40 -0.20 -13.73
N LEU A 14 5.46 -1.02 -13.64
CA LEU A 14 5.30 -2.43 -13.33
C LEU A 14 4.98 -2.59 -11.83
N ARG A 15 3.77 -3.04 -11.52
CA ARG A 15 3.40 -3.53 -10.18
C ARG A 15 3.74 -5.01 -10.13
N ILE A 16 4.57 -5.40 -9.16
CA ILE A 16 4.89 -6.81 -8.91
C ILE A 16 4.05 -7.25 -7.71
N GLU A 17 3.24 -8.29 -7.92
CA GLU A 17 2.50 -8.96 -6.85
C GLU A 17 3.29 -10.20 -6.43
N ILE A 18 3.86 -10.15 -5.23
CA ILE A 18 4.48 -11.30 -4.57
C ILE A 18 3.40 -11.94 -3.67
N TYR A 19 3.50 -13.25 -3.42
CA TYR A 19 2.53 -14.02 -2.62
C TYR A 19 2.41 -13.55 -1.15
N ASP A 20 1.75 -12.41 -0.89
CA ASP A 20 1.20 -11.98 0.42
C ASP A 20 0.37 -10.67 0.39
N ALA A 21 -0.12 -10.24 -0.78
CA ALA A 21 -0.94 -9.02 -0.94
C ALA A 21 -0.24 -7.68 -0.61
N GLN A 22 1.07 -7.67 -0.34
CA GLN A 22 1.83 -6.43 -0.28
C GLN A 22 2.25 -5.99 -1.69
N GLY A 23 1.72 -4.86 -2.14
CA GLY A 23 2.07 -4.29 -3.44
C GLY A 23 3.45 -3.62 -3.39
N TYR A 24 4.36 -4.06 -4.26
CA TYR A 24 5.67 -3.45 -4.42
C TYR A 24 5.71 -2.57 -5.67
N THR A 25 6.41 -1.43 -5.59
CA THR A 25 6.66 -0.57 -6.75
C THR A 25 8.12 -0.70 -7.18
N VAL A 26 8.38 -0.99 -8.46
CA VAL A 26 9.76 -1.02 -8.98
C VAL A 26 10.28 0.42 -9.09
N THR A 27 11.39 0.73 -8.42
CA THR A 27 12.01 2.06 -8.41
C THR A 27 13.29 2.15 -9.24
N GLY A 28 13.89 1.01 -9.60
CA GLY A 28 15.08 0.99 -10.45
C GLY A 28 15.56 -0.42 -10.78
N MET A 29 16.60 -0.51 -11.60
CA MET A 29 17.32 -1.76 -11.90
C MET A 29 18.83 -1.50 -11.89
N ALA A 30 19.60 -2.45 -11.35
CA ALA A 30 21.05 -2.43 -11.36
C ALA A 30 21.57 -3.88 -11.35
N ASP A 31 22.63 -4.16 -12.13
CA ASP A 31 23.36 -5.44 -12.12
C ASP A 31 22.45 -6.69 -12.23
N GLY A 32 21.48 -6.66 -13.15
CA GLY A 32 20.54 -7.77 -13.36
C GLY A 32 19.50 -7.95 -12.25
N SER A 33 19.39 -7.00 -11.33
CA SER A 33 18.46 -7.01 -10.21
C SER A 33 17.50 -5.82 -10.26
N VAL A 34 16.31 -5.97 -9.66
CA VAL A 34 15.30 -4.90 -9.54
C VAL A 34 15.30 -4.34 -8.11
N VAL A 35 15.18 -3.02 -7.99
CA VAL A 35 14.99 -2.32 -6.71
C VAL A 35 13.50 -2.14 -6.48
N LEU A 36 13.02 -2.58 -5.32
CA LEU A 36 11.61 -2.52 -4.95
C LEU A 36 11.41 -1.51 -3.82
N ASP A 37 10.34 -0.74 -3.92
CA ASP A 37 9.78 0.05 -2.84
C ASP A 37 8.60 -0.71 -2.21
N ALA A 38 8.77 -1.04 -0.94
CA ALA A 38 7.79 -1.73 -0.09
C ALA A 38 7.12 -0.78 0.90
N ASN A 39 7.36 0.52 0.78
CA ASN A 39 6.76 1.51 1.66
C ASN A 39 5.24 1.56 1.43
N HIS A 40 4.51 1.76 2.53
CA HIS A 40 3.10 2.10 2.43
C HIS A 40 2.94 3.38 1.58
N PRO A 41 1.88 3.53 0.76
CA PRO A 41 1.68 4.73 -0.08
C PRO A 41 1.71 6.08 0.64
N LEU A 42 1.51 6.07 1.97
CA LEU A 42 1.54 7.26 2.82
C LEU A 42 2.81 7.38 3.69
N ALA A 43 3.78 6.49 3.52
CA ALA A 43 5.02 6.54 4.29
C ALA A 43 5.79 7.84 4.01
N GLY A 44 6.32 8.45 5.07
CA GLY A 44 7.03 9.74 4.97
C GLY A 44 6.14 10.97 4.80
N MET A 45 4.82 10.82 4.70
CA MET A 45 3.87 11.93 4.60
C MET A 45 3.36 12.36 5.97
N ALA A 46 3.31 13.68 6.22
CA ALA A 46 2.57 14.21 7.36
C ALA A 46 1.07 14.14 7.07
N LEU A 47 0.32 13.38 7.87
CA LEU A 47 -1.13 13.25 7.72
C LEU A 47 -1.86 14.22 8.66
N ARG A 48 -2.73 15.07 8.10
CA ARG A 48 -3.59 15.98 8.88
C ARG A 48 -5.02 15.47 8.84
N PHE A 49 -5.56 15.15 10.00
CA PHE A 49 -6.95 14.73 10.16
C PHE A 49 -7.77 15.85 10.79
N VAL A 50 -9.00 16.03 10.30
CA VAL A 50 -10.04 16.85 10.93
C VAL A 50 -11.24 15.95 11.10
N CYS A 51 -11.52 15.57 12.35
CA CYS A 51 -12.55 14.60 12.69
C CYS A 51 -13.46 15.15 13.79
N SER A 52 -14.71 14.69 13.79
CA SER A 52 -15.70 14.96 14.84
C SER A 52 -16.09 13.64 15.51
N VAL A 53 -16.20 13.64 16.84
CA VAL A 53 -16.69 12.47 17.58
C VAL A 53 -18.21 12.39 17.41
N THR A 54 -18.71 11.27 16.87
CA THR A 54 -20.14 11.08 16.59
C THR A 54 -20.85 10.30 17.70
N SER A 55 -20.17 9.40 18.41
CA SER A 55 -20.72 8.59 19.49
C SER A 55 -19.60 7.97 20.33
N VAL A 56 -19.89 7.67 21.60
CA VAL A 56 -19.01 6.94 22.52
C VAL A 56 -19.84 5.93 23.30
N ARG A 57 -19.42 4.66 23.30
CA ARG A 57 -20.02 3.60 24.12
C ARG A 57 -18.95 2.61 24.61
N PRO A 58 -19.22 1.81 25.65
CA PRO A 58 -18.38 0.67 25.99
C PRO A 58 -18.33 -0.37 24.86
N ALA A 59 -17.17 -1.01 24.70
CA ALA A 59 -17.02 -2.17 23.82
C ALA A 59 -17.64 -3.42 24.47
N THR A 60 -18.20 -4.31 23.64
CA THR A 60 -18.71 -5.61 24.10
C THR A 60 -17.57 -6.62 24.30
N GLU A 61 -17.84 -7.74 24.98
CA GLU A 61 -16.84 -8.81 25.17
C GLU A 61 -16.34 -9.38 23.84
N GLU A 62 -17.22 -9.52 22.84
CA GLU A 62 -16.83 -10.01 21.51
C GLU A 62 -15.92 -9.02 20.77
N GLU A 63 -16.23 -7.72 20.83
CA GLU A 63 -15.40 -6.68 20.22
C GLU A 63 -14.00 -6.65 20.82
N LEU A 64 -13.91 -6.78 22.16
CA LEU A 64 -12.64 -6.87 22.87
C LEU A 64 -11.86 -8.13 22.47
N ALA A 65 -12.53 -9.27 22.33
CA ALA A 65 -11.88 -10.52 21.93
C ALA A 65 -11.36 -10.48 20.49
N ARG A 66 -12.04 -9.76 19.58
CA ARG A 66 -11.68 -9.69 18.15
C ARG A 66 -10.78 -8.51 17.79
N GLY A 67 -10.73 -7.47 18.64
CA GLY A 67 -9.99 -6.24 18.37
C GLY A 67 -10.61 -5.36 17.26
N VAL A 68 -11.91 -5.52 17.00
CA VAL A 68 -12.64 -4.73 15.99
C VAL A 68 -13.94 -4.23 16.58
N SER A 69 -14.36 -3.03 16.16
CA SER A 69 -15.73 -2.56 16.39
C SER A 69 -16.68 -3.39 15.53
N LEU A 70 -17.75 -3.88 16.15
CA LEU A 70 -18.85 -4.54 15.45
C LEU A 70 -19.91 -3.49 15.07
N PRO A 71 -20.63 -3.70 13.96
CA PRO A 71 -21.70 -2.81 13.50
C PRO A 71 -22.88 -2.73 14.48
#